data_AF-A0A8H7BA10-F1
#
_entry.id   AF-A0A8H7BA10-F1
#
_cell.length_a   1.000
_cell.length_b   1.000
_cell.length_c   1.000
_cell.angle_alpha   90.00
_cell.angle_beta   90.00
_cell.angle_gamma   90.00
#
_symmetry.space_group_name_H-M   'P 1'
#
loop_
_entity.id
_entity.type
_entity.pdbx_description
1 polymer ?
#
loop_
_entity_poly.entity_id
_entity_poly.type
_entity_poly.pdbx_seq_one_letter_code
_entity_poly.pdbx_strand_id
1 'polypeptide(L)'
;MSSNSLNYPLLAIPAYYVFSLVPHMYAGSILSANGYKVNNANPKASLSPDAVKGKVPDAVFQKYQRAENAQSNNIEQLPLFSVAVIASIIAERTTATGIGREVVSGDATGLTTFVSAFFAIRAAYAVSYVQIADHSKSFIRSSFWAIGFGLSAYQIYKAAAILG
;
A
#
# COMPACT_ATOMS: atom_id res chain seq x y z
N MET A 1 29.73 1.47 -23.47
CA MET A 1 28.95 2.47 -22.70
C MET A 1 27.82 1.71 -22.03
N SER A 2 27.83 1.57 -20.70
CA SER A 2 26.68 1.01 -19.98
C SER A 2 25.52 1.98 -20.16
N SER A 3 24.48 1.58 -20.87
CA SER A 3 23.22 2.32 -20.87
C SER A 3 22.74 2.38 -19.42
N ASN A 4 22.74 3.59 -18.84
CA ASN A 4 22.26 3.81 -17.47
C ASN A 4 20.73 3.72 -17.48
N SER A 5 20.20 2.51 -17.65
CA SER A 5 18.76 2.26 -17.70
C SER A 5 18.20 2.30 -16.28
N LEU A 6 17.19 3.15 -16.08
CA LEU A 6 16.48 3.30 -14.82
C LEU A 6 15.86 1.97 -14.37
N ASN A 7 16.05 1.59 -13.10
CA ASN A 7 15.39 0.43 -12.52
C ASN A 7 13.96 0.80 -12.10
N TYR A 8 12.99 0.60 -13.00
CA TYR A 8 11.60 0.95 -12.75
C TYR A 8 10.99 0.26 -11.51
N PRO A 9 11.21 -1.05 -11.26
CA PRO A 9 10.75 -1.69 -10.04
C PRO A 9 11.23 -1.00 -8.75
N LEU A 10 12.46 -0.48 -8.72
CA LEU A 10 12.96 0.24 -7.54
C LEU A 10 12.18 1.55 -7.27
N LEU A 11 11.66 2.19 -8.32
CA LEU A 11 10.79 3.37 -8.20
C LEU A 11 9.38 3.03 -7.66
N ALA A 12 9.00 1.76 -7.64
CA ALA A 12 7.74 1.34 -7.05
C ALA A 12 7.70 1.60 -5.53
N ILE A 13 8.85 1.65 -4.85
CA ILE A 13 8.96 1.93 -3.42
C ILE A 13 8.49 3.37 -3.08
N PRO A 14 9.09 4.44 -3.62
CA PRO A 14 8.58 5.78 -3.39
C PRO A 14 7.17 5.98 -3.94
N ALA A 15 6.82 5.32 -5.05
CA ALA A 15 5.45 5.34 -5.57
C ALA A 15 4.44 4.76 -4.56
N TYR A 16 4.79 3.65 -3.89
CA TYR A 16 3.90 3.02 -2.90
C TYR A 16 3.78 3.87 -1.63
N TYR A 17 4.85 4.55 -1.22
CA TYR A 17 4.77 5.53 -0.14
C TYR A 17 3.78 6.65 -0.48
N VAL A 18 3.89 7.28 -1.65
CA VAL A 18 2.94 8.33 -2.06
C VAL A 18 1.52 7.79 -2.18
N PHE A 19 1.34 6.62 -2.77
CA PHE A 19 0.06 5.93 -2.86
C PHE A 19 -0.57 5.69 -1.46
N SER A 20 0.24 5.33 -0.47
CA SER A 20 -0.24 5.09 0.90
C SER A 20 -0.84 6.33 1.56
N LEU A 21 -0.51 7.54 1.09
CA LEU A 21 -1.04 8.81 1.60
C LEU A 21 -2.44 9.14 1.05
N VAL A 22 -2.90 8.46 -0.01
CA VAL A 22 -4.19 8.74 -0.64
C VAL A 22 -5.38 8.67 0.34
N PRO A 23 -5.50 7.66 1.23
CA PRO A 23 -6.58 7.62 2.20
C PRO A 23 -6.55 8.81 3.18
N HIS A 24 -5.35 9.27 3.58
CA HIS A 24 -5.21 10.45 4.45
C HIS A 24 -5.67 11.74 3.74
N MET A 25 -5.32 11.92 2.47
CA MET A 25 -5.83 13.04 1.67
C MET A 25 -7.37 12.98 1.56
N TYR A 26 -7.92 11.79 1.35
CA TYR A 26 -9.38 11.59 1.34
C TYR A 26 -10.01 11.92 2.70
N ALA A 27 -9.39 11.49 3.81
CA ALA A 27 -9.82 11.77 5.17
C ALA A 27 -9.92 13.28 5.43
N GLY A 28 -8.88 14.05 5.07
CA GLY A 28 -8.89 15.51 5.14
C GLY A 28 -10.00 16.12 4.28
N SER A 29 -10.18 15.63 3.04
CA SER A 29 -11.19 16.17 2.12
C SER A 29 -12.63 16.02 2.65
N ILE A 30 -12.98 14.89 3.26
CA ILE A 30 -14.33 14.67 3.79
C ILE A 30 -14.58 15.48 5.06
N LEU A 31 -13.55 15.74 5.86
CA LEU A 31 -13.64 16.64 7.01
C LEU A 31 -13.89 18.08 6.55
N SER A 32 -13.09 18.57 5.60
CA SER A 32 -13.25 19.92 5.05
C SER A 32 -14.61 20.12 4.37
N ALA A 33 -15.09 19.13 3.63
CA ALA A 33 -16.42 19.16 3.02
C ALA A 33 -17.57 19.25 4.05
N ASN A 34 -17.32 18.88 5.30
CA ASN A 34 -18.27 18.96 6.41
C ASN A 34 -17.93 20.10 7.39
N GLY A 35 -17.21 21.13 6.93
CA GLY A 35 -16.95 22.36 7.68
C GLY A 35 -15.84 22.27 8.72
N TYR A 36 -15.15 21.14 8.83
CA TYR A 36 -14.02 20.99 9.75
C TYR A 36 -12.78 21.70 9.21
N LYS A 37 -12.20 22.59 10.02
CA LYS A 37 -10.99 23.34 9.68
C LYS A 37 -9.77 22.71 10.35
N VAL A 38 -8.90 22.11 9.55
CA VAL A 38 -7.65 21.51 10.02
C VAL A 38 -6.66 22.62 10.40
N ASN A 39 -6.11 22.52 11.61
CA ASN A 39 -5.02 23.39 12.03
C ASN A 39 -3.67 22.81 11.57
N ASN A 40 -3.14 23.33 10.46
CA ASN A 40 -1.88 22.87 9.89
C ASN A 40 -0.64 23.27 10.70
N ALA A 41 -0.75 24.15 11.70
CA ALA A 41 0.35 24.41 12.63
C ALA A 41 0.54 23.24 13.63
N ASN A 42 -0.50 22.44 13.86
CA ASN A 42 -0.42 21.21 14.66
C ASN A 42 -1.37 20.14 14.08
N PRO A 43 -1.03 19.57 12.90
CA PRO A 43 -1.94 18.74 12.14
C PRO A 43 -2.30 17.44 12.86
N LYS A 44 -1.34 16.82 13.56
CA LYS A 44 -1.59 15.59 14.33
C LYS A 44 -2.59 15.80 15.46
N ALA A 45 -2.45 16.88 16.23
CA ALA A 45 -3.40 17.16 17.30
C ALA A 45 -4.77 17.54 16.74
N SER A 46 -4.80 18.34 15.67
CA SER A 46 -6.04 18.75 15.00
C SER A 46 -6.79 17.55 14.42
N LEU A 47 -6.09 16.58 13.85
CA LEU A 47 -6.69 15.40 13.25
C LEU A 47 -6.91 14.26 14.27
N SER A 48 -6.62 14.47 15.56
CA SER A 48 -6.90 13.43 16.55
C SER A 48 -8.41 13.10 16.61
N PRO A 49 -8.80 11.84 16.86
CA PRO A 49 -10.21 11.47 16.98
C PRO A 49 -10.98 12.37 17.96
N ASP A 50 -10.37 12.73 19.08
CA ASP A 50 -10.95 13.61 20.10
C ASP A 50 -11.16 15.04 19.59
N ALA A 51 -10.26 15.53 18.73
CA ALA A 51 -10.38 16.86 18.15
C ALA A 51 -11.47 16.96 17.07
N VAL A 52 -11.85 15.84 16.45
CA VAL A 52 -12.83 15.77 15.34
C VAL A 52 -14.22 15.34 15.81
N LYS A 53 -14.30 14.45 16.81
CA LYS A 53 -15.56 13.89 17.31
C LYS A 53 -16.55 14.99 17.73
N GLY A 54 -17.81 14.86 17.32
CA GLY A 54 -18.88 15.83 17.61
C GLY A 54 -18.82 17.14 16.82
N LYS A 55 -17.78 17.36 16.00
CA LYS A 55 -17.67 18.56 15.12
C LYS A 55 -18.07 18.29 13.67
N VAL A 56 -18.30 17.03 13.32
CA VAL A 56 -18.82 16.58 12.03
C VAL A 56 -19.88 15.50 12.30
N PRO A 57 -20.78 15.21 11.34
CA PRO A 57 -21.75 14.12 11.49
C PRO A 57 -21.06 12.77 11.81
N ASP A 58 -21.69 11.94 12.64
CA ASP A 58 -21.09 10.67 13.10
C ASP A 58 -20.65 9.75 11.96
N ALA A 59 -21.45 9.66 10.90
CA ALA A 59 -21.11 8.87 9.72
C ALA A 59 -19.82 9.38 9.04
N VAL A 60 -19.60 10.70 9.02
CA VAL A 60 -18.39 11.32 8.49
C VAL A 60 -17.21 11.04 9.41
N PHE A 61 -17.38 11.18 10.72
CA PHE A 61 -16.35 10.86 11.71
C PHE A 61 -15.90 9.40 11.63
N GLN A 62 -16.83 8.46 11.49
CA GLN A 62 -16.51 7.04 11.33
C GLN A 62 -15.78 6.77 10.01
N LYS A 63 -16.21 7.39 8.91
CA LYS A 63 -15.55 7.24 7.60
C LYS A 63 -14.14 7.84 7.61
N TYR A 64 -13.97 8.98 8.26
CA TYR A 64 -12.69 9.62 8.54
C TYR A 64 -11.72 8.66 9.25
N GLN A 65 -12.15 8.06 10.37
CA GLN A 65 -11.32 7.10 11.09
C GLN A 65 -10.96 5.89 10.23
N ARG A 66 -11.89 5.37 9.42
CA ARG A 66 -11.59 4.27 8.50
C ARG A 66 -10.53 4.67 7.45
N ALA A 67 -10.57 5.90 6.95
CA ALA A 67 -9.58 6.40 6.00
C ALA A 67 -8.18 6.58 6.61
N GLU A 68 -8.08 7.15 7.81
CA GLU A 68 -6.80 7.26 8.54
C GLU A 68 -6.21 5.88 8.84
N ASN A 69 -7.03 4.94 9.31
CA ASN A 69 -6.60 3.57 9.57
C ASN A 69 -6.14 2.83 8.30
N ALA A 70 -6.77 3.12 7.15
CA ALA A 70 -6.34 2.57 5.87
C ALA A 70 -4.95 3.09 5.45
N GLN A 71 -4.65 4.37 5.70
CA GLN A 71 -3.31 4.93 5.49
C GLN A 71 -2.28 4.32 6.42
N SER A 72 -2.56 4.25 7.74
CA SER A 72 -1.65 3.61 8.71
C SER A 72 -1.27 2.20 8.26
N ASN A 73 -2.26 1.40 7.88
CA ASN A 73 -2.00 0.03 7.44
C ASN A 73 -1.22 -0.06 6.12
N ASN A 74 -1.45 0.87 5.17
CA ASN A 74 -0.64 0.91 3.95
C ASN A 74 0.83 1.23 4.26
N ILE A 75 1.09 2.15 5.19
CA ILE A 75 2.45 2.47 5.65
C ILE A 75 3.08 1.28 6.39
N GLU A 76 2.34 0.57 7.23
CA GLU A 76 2.83 -0.64 7.92
C GLU A 76 3.27 -1.74 6.94
N GLN A 77 2.67 -1.79 5.74
CA GLN A 77 3.04 -2.76 4.69
C GLN A 77 4.25 -2.33 3.86
N LEU A 78 4.65 -1.05 3.90
CA LEU A 78 5.75 -0.52 3.09
C LEU A 78 7.08 -1.24 3.34
N PRO A 79 7.50 -1.57 4.58
CA PRO A 79 8.74 -2.30 4.81
C PRO A 79 8.75 -3.67 4.12
N LEU A 80 7.66 -4.44 4.25
CA LEU A 80 7.56 -5.77 3.66
C LEU A 80 7.56 -5.72 2.13
N PHE A 81 6.82 -4.77 1.55
CA PHE A 81 6.84 -4.52 0.11
C PHE A 81 8.23 -4.11 -0.40
N SER A 82 8.90 -3.20 0.31
CA SER A 82 10.23 -2.72 -0.06
C SER A 82 11.26 -3.84 -0.04
N VAL A 83 11.22 -4.69 1.00
CA VAL A 83 12.09 -5.88 1.09
C VAL A 83 11.81 -6.84 -0.07
N ALA A 84 10.54 -7.12 -0.38
CA ALA A 84 10.19 -7.97 -1.52
C ALA A 84 10.75 -7.44 -2.85
N VAL A 85 10.63 -6.14 -3.11
CA VAL A 85 11.19 -5.49 -4.31
C VAL A 85 12.72 -5.59 -4.33
N ILE A 86 13.39 -5.21 -3.24
CA ILE A 86 14.86 -5.19 -3.18
C ILE A 86 15.44 -6.59 -3.27
N ALA A 87 14.92 -7.55 -2.49
CA ALA A 87 15.33 -8.94 -2.54
C ALA A 87 15.16 -9.50 -3.96
N SER A 88 14.09 -9.08 -4.65
CA SER A 88 13.86 -9.54 -6.01
C SER A 88 14.89 -9.02 -7.01
N ILE A 89 15.20 -7.72 -6.92
CA ILE A 89 16.22 -7.06 -7.75
C ILE A 89 17.59 -7.70 -7.50
N ILE A 90 17.91 -8.02 -6.24
CA ILE A 90 19.17 -8.70 -5.90
C ILE A 90 19.21 -10.06 -6.58
N ALA A 91 18.19 -10.91 -6.37
CA ALA A 91 18.13 -12.24 -6.98
C ALA A 91 18.20 -12.20 -8.51
N GLU A 92 17.53 -11.24 -9.17
CA GLU A 92 17.63 -11.00 -10.63
C GLU A 92 19.05 -10.68 -11.10
N ARG A 93 19.79 -9.88 -10.32
CA ARG A 93 21.09 -9.35 -10.74
C ARG A 93 22.25 -10.27 -10.38
N THR A 94 22.11 -11.09 -9.35
CA THR A 94 23.19 -11.94 -8.83
C THR A 94 23.15 -13.37 -9.36
N THR A 95 22.04 -13.81 -9.93
CA THR A 95 21.88 -15.19 -10.40
C THR A 95 21.65 -15.27 -11.90
N ALA A 96 22.20 -16.30 -12.53
CA ALA A 96 21.95 -16.59 -13.95
C ALA A 96 20.50 -17.05 -14.19
N THR A 97 19.79 -17.50 -13.17
CA THR A 97 18.37 -17.86 -13.23
C THR A 97 17.47 -16.63 -13.11
N GLY A 98 17.80 -15.71 -12.20
CA GLY A 98 17.06 -14.46 -11.94
C GLY A 98 15.61 -14.68 -11.52
N ILE A 99 14.97 -13.64 -10.97
CA ILE A 99 13.50 -13.63 -10.77
C ILE A 99 12.76 -13.22 -12.04
N GLY A 100 13.47 -12.73 -13.06
CA GLY A 100 12.88 -12.22 -14.30
C GLY A 100 13.77 -12.37 -15.53
N ARG A 101 14.38 -13.55 -15.72
CA ARG A 101 14.78 -13.96 -17.09
C ARG A 101 13.57 -14.32 -17.99
N GLU A 102 12.38 -13.89 -17.60
CA GLU A 102 11.09 -14.10 -18.29
C GLU A 102 10.32 -12.79 -18.57
N VAL A 103 10.98 -11.62 -18.66
CA VAL A 103 10.37 -10.47 -19.36
C VAL A 103 10.08 -10.83 -20.85
N VAL A 104 10.67 -11.93 -21.35
CA VAL A 104 10.47 -12.47 -22.71
C VAL A 104 9.34 -13.53 -22.80
N SER A 105 8.75 -14.02 -21.70
CA SER A 105 7.85 -15.21 -21.75
C SER A 105 6.53 -15.15 -20.97
N GLY A 106 6.19 -14.03 -20.32
CA GLY A 106 4.88 -13.88 -19.69
C GLY A 106 4.78 -14.49 -18.28
N ASP A 107 5.85 -14.39 -17.50
CA ASP A 107 5.86 -14.83 -16.10
C ASP A 107 4.77 -14.11 -15.27
N ALA A 108 3.74 -14.88 -14.90
CA ALA A 108 2.68 -14.44 -14.00
C ALA A 108 3.18 -14.11 -12.58
N THR A 109 4.45 -14.39 -12.28
CA THR A 109 5.09 -14.23 -10.97
C THR A 109 6.34 -13.34 -10.98
N GLY A 110 6.59 -12.62 -12.08
CA GLY A 110 7.73 -11.71 -12.21
C GLY A 110 7.60 -10.45 -11.34
N LEU A 111 8.71 -9.74 -11.11
CA LEU A 111 8.75 -8.56 -10.24
C LEU A 111 7.75 -7.46 -10.66
N THR A 112 7.62 -7.19 -11.96
CA THR A 112 6.64 -6.21 -12.49
C THR A 112 5.19 -6.64 -12.24
N THR A 113 4.90 -7.93 -12.39
CA THR A 113 3.57 -8.50 -12.13
C THR A 113 3.25 -8.42 -10.64
N PHE A 114 4.20 -8.77 -9.77
CA PHE A 114 4.08 -8.59 -8.32
C PHE A 114 3.77 -7.14 -7.95
N VAL A 115 4.54 -6.17 -8.45
CA VAL A 115 4.31 -4.74 -8.15
C VAL A 115 2.90 -4.34 -8.59
N SER A 116 2.50 -4.69 -9.81
CA SER A 116 1.17 -4.32 -10.35
C SER A 116 0.04 -4.94 -9.53
N ALA A 117 0.14 -6.24 -9.23
CA ALA A 117 -0.84 -6.96 -8.42
C ALA A 117 -0.91 -6.40 -7.00
N PHE A 118 0.25 -6.08 -6.40
CA PHE A 118 0.31 -5.49 -5.06
C PHE A 118 -0.43 -4.15 -5.03
N PHE A 119 -0.15 -3.22 -5.95
CA PHE A 119 -0.87 -1.94 -6.02
C PHE A 119 -2.38 -2.12 -6.20
N ALA A 120 -2.81 -3.03 -7.07
CA ALA A 120 -4.23 -3.32 -7.28
C ALA A 120 -4.90 -3.82 -5.99
N ILE A 121 -4.27 -4.77 -5.30
CA ILE A 121 -4.77 -5.33 -4.04
C ILE A 121 -4.77 -4.28 -2.92
N ARG A 122 -3.76 -3.42 -2.84
CA ARG A 122 -3.72 -2.34 -1.85
C ARG A 122 -4.75 -1.25 -2.13
N ALA A 123 -5.08 -0.99 -3.39
CA ALA A 123 -6.18 -0.10 -3.78
C ALA A 123 -7.53 -0.69 -3.38
N ALA A 124 -7.78 -1.97 -3.71
CA ALA A 124 -9.00 -2.67 -3.31
C ALA A 124 -9.14 -2.72 -1.77
N TYR A 125 -8.04 -2.99 -1.06
CA TYR A 125 -7.98 -2.92 0.40
C TYR A 125 -8.39 -1.55 0.92
N ALA A 126 -7.78 -0.46 0.43
CA ALA A 126 -8.08 0.90 0.90
C ALA A 126 -9.53 1.29 0.63
N VAL A 127 -10.06 1.00 -0.55
CA VAL A 127 -11.47 1.25 -0.90
C VAL A 127 -12.39 0.45 0.02
N SER A 128 -12.14 -0.84 0.19
CA SER A 128 -12.94 -1.69 1.08
C SER A 128 -12.92 -1.20 2.52
N TYR A 129 -11.75 -0.77 3.02
CA TYR A 129 -11.59 -0.24 4.37
C TYR A 129 -12.46 1.00 4.58
N VAL A 130 -12.42 1.94 3.63
CA VAL A 130 -13.13 3.21 3.74
C VAL A 130 -14.65 3.03 3.62
N GLN A 131 -15.10 2.20 2.68
CA GLN A 131 -16.52 2.10 2.33
C GLN A 131 -17.29 1.08 3.17
N ILE A 132 -16.66 0.01 3.63
CA ILE A 132 -17.34 -1.03 4.41
C ILE A 132 -17.45 -0.58 5.87
N ALA A 133 -18.64 -0.17 6.27
CA ALA A 133 -18.99 0.09 7.67
C ALA A 133 -19.53 -1.18 8.38
N ASP A 134 -20.09 -2.12 7.62
CA ASP A 134 -20.74 -3.31 8.16
C ASP A 134 -19.73 -4.35 8.63
N HIS A 135 -19.88 -4.82 9.88
CA HIS A 135 -19.02 -5.86 10.44
C HIS A 135 -19.09 -7.18 9.64
N SER A 136 -20.27 -7.55 9.14
CA SER A 136 -20.48 -8.80 8.38
C SER A 136 -19.71 -8.84 7.04
N LYS A 137 -19.35 -7.68 6.48
CA LYS A 137 -18.57 -7.55 5.24
C LYS A 137 -17.09 -7.28 5.50
N SER A 138 -16.68 -7.16 6.77
CA SER A 138 -15.29 -6.83 7.14
C SER A 138 -14.27 -7.87 6.68
N PHE A 139 -14.69 -9.12 6.44
CA PHE A 139 -13.82 -10.18 5.91
C PHE A 139 -13.24 -9.82 4.54
N ILE A 140 -13.95 -9.05 3.71
CA ILE A 140 -13.48 -8.62 2.37
C ILE A 140 -12.16 -7.85 2.50
N ARG A 141 -12.12 -6.91 3.45
CA ARG A 141 -10.90 -6.16 3.77
C ARG A 141 -9.79 -7.09 4.24
N SER A 142 -10.11 -8.02 5.14
CA SER A 142 -9.12 -8.98 5.65
C SER A 142 -8.56 -9.89 4.56
N SER A 143 -9.38 -10.28 3.59
CA SER A 143 -8.94 -11.05 2.42
C SER A 143 -7.96 -10.26 1.56
N PHE A 144 -8.24 -8.99 1.23
CA PHE A 144 -7.28 -8.16 0.50
C PHE A 144 -5.99 -7.92 1.28
N TRP A 145 -6.07 -7.76 2.61
CA TRP A 145 -4.88 -7.66 3.46
C TRP A 145 -4.04 -8.95 3.38
N ALA A 146 -4.67 -10.11 3.51
CA ALA A 146 -4.00 -11.41 3.48
C ALA A 146 -3.36 -11.68 2.10
N ILE A 147 -4.03 -11.32 1.01
CA ILE A 147 -3.47 -11.42 -0.34
C ILE A 147 -2.26 -10.50 -0.49
N GLY A 148 -2.34 -9.25 -0.04
CA GLY A 148 -1.22 -8.31 -0.11
C GLY A 148 0.01 -8.79 0.68
N PHE A 149 -0.20 -9.33 1.88
CA PHE A 149 0.85 -9.99 2.66
C PHE A 149 1.41 -11.21 1.91
N GLY A 150 0.53 -12.08 1.43
CA GLY A 150 0.90 -13.31 0.72
C GLY A 150 1.74 -13.05 -0.53
N LEU A 151 1.40 -12.01 -1.31
CA LEU A 151 2.19 -11.57 -2.46
C LEU A 151 3.62 -11.21 -2.06
N SER A 152 3.81 -10.37 -1.05
CA SER A 152 5.14 -9.96 -0.60
C SER A 152 5.92 -11.13 0.02
N ALA A 153 5.26 -11.95 0.84
CA ALA A 153 5.87 -13.12 1.46
C ALA A 153 6.32 -14.15 0.41
N TYR A 154 5.48 -14.42 -0.59
CA TYR A 154 5.81 -15.31 -1.70
C TYR A 154 6.98 -14.77 -2.53
N GLN A 155 7.00 -13.46 -2.79
CA GLN A 155 8.08 -12.83 -3.55
C GLN A 155 9.42 -12.91 -2.80
N ILE A 156 9.41 -12.72 -1.48
CA ILE A 156 10.59 -12.90 -0.62
C ILE A 156 11.02 -14.37 -0.61
N TYR A 157 10.09 -15.31 -0.49
CA TYR A 157 10.37 -16.74 -0.57
C TYR A 157 11.04 -17.13 -1.89
N LYS A 158 10.54 -16.63 -3.03
CA LYS A 158 11.17 -16.83 -4.34
C LYS A 158 12.61 -16.32 -4.35
N ALA A 159 12.85 -15.12 -3.83
CA ALA A 159 14.19 -14.55 -3.74
C ALA A 159 15.11 -15.40 -2.87
N ALA A 160 14.63 -15.85 -1.71
CA ALA A 160 15.39 -16.74 -0.83
C ALA A 160 15.75 -18.06 -1.54
N ALA A 161 14.79 -18.71 -2.20
CA ALA A 161 15.04 -19.97 -2.91
C ALA A 161 16.08 -19.84 -4.03
N ILE A 162 16.20 -18.68 -4.66
CA ILE A 162 17.17 -18.41 -5.73
C ILE A 162 18.54 -18.03 -5.16
N LEU A 163 18.58 -17.30 -4.04
CA LEU A 163 19.82 -16.81 -3.45
C LEU A 163 20.55 -17.87 -2.59
N GLY A 164 19.83 -18.88 -2.10
CA GLY A 164 20.35 -19.86 -1.13
C GLY A 164 20.35 -19.34 0.29
#